data_AF-F0I7P8-F1
#
_entry.id   AF-F0I7P8-F1
#
_cell.length_a   1.000
_cell.length_b   1.000
_cell.length_c   1.000
_cell.angle_alpha   90.00
_cell.angle_beta   90.00
_cell.angle_gamma   90.00
#
_symmetry.space_group_name_H-M   'P 1'
#
loop_
_entity.id
_entity.type
_entity.pdbx_description
1 polymer ?
#
loop_
_entity_poly.entity_id
_entity_poly.type
_entity_poly.pdbx_seq_one_letter_code
_entity_poly.pdbx_strand_id
1 'polypeptide(L)' 'MKKKDLFVLFLLAVTLFLIICLLPEQVPIHFNSAGKADIVVNRFCLIISLPIPYSLYWKYFRNKSKRGH' A
#
# COMPACT_ATOMS: atom_id res chain seq x y z
N MET A 1 4.72 0.25 -19.14
CA MET A 1 3.43 0.61 -18.48
C MET A 1 2.69 1.62 -19.34
N LYS A 2 1.35 1.57 -19.41
CA LYS A 2 0.59 2.64 -20.07
C LYS A 2 0.58 3.88 -19.17
N LYS A 3 0.41 5.08 -19.73
CA LYS A 3 0.35 6.35 -18.97
C LYS A 3 -0.66 6.29 -17.80
N LYS A 4 -1.81 5.64 -18.02
CA LYS A 4 -2.82 5.40 -16.98
C LYS A 4 -2.32 4.56 -15.80
N ASP A 5 -1.47 3.57 -16.04
CA ASP A 5 -0.97 2.69 -14.98
C ASP A 5 0.08 3.41 -14.13
N LEU A 6 0.89 4.27 -14.76
CA LEU A 6 1.86 5.11 -14.09
C LEU A 6 1.15 6.16 -13.21
N PHE A 7 0.09 6.78 -13.73
CA PHE A 7 -0.74 7.71 -12.96
C PHE A 7 -1.37 7.05 -11.73
N VAL A 8 -1.93 5.83 -11.89
CA VAL A 8 -2.52 5.10 -10.75
C VAL A 8 -1.45 4.70 -9.73
N LEU A 9 -0.27 4.24 -10.17
CA LEU A 9 0.83 3.94 -9.26
C LEU A 9 1.27 5.18 -8.47
N PHE A 10 1.41 6.32 -9.14
CA PHE A 10 1.73 7.60 -8.50
C PHE A 10 0.67 8.00 -7.47
N LEU A 11 -0.61 7.91 -7.83
CA LEU A 11 -1.71 8.24 -6.92
C LEU A 11 -1.72 7.35 -5.67
N LEU A 12 -1.50 6.04 -5.84
CA LEU A 12 -1.37 5.09 -4.74
C LEU A 12 -0.16 5.41 -3.85
N ALA A 13 0.98 5.75 -4.44
CA ALA A 13 2.19 6.12 -3.71
C ALA A 13 1.99 7.39 -2.87
N VAL A 14 1.43 8.45 -3.47
CA VAL A 14 1.13 9.71 -2.77
C VAL A 14 0.12 9.49 -1.65
N THR A 15 -0.96 8.75 -1.93
CA THR A 15 -1.99 8.46 -0.92
C THR A 15 -1.40 7.67 0.25
N LEU A 16 -0.62 6.63 -0.02
CA LEU A 16 0.06 5.84 1.01
C LEU A 16 1.03 6.69 1.83
N PHE A 17 1.84 7.52 1.17
CA PHE A 17 2.80 8.40 1.83
C PHE A 17 2.10 9.39 2.77
N LEU A 18 1.01 10.03 2.32
CA LEU A 18 0.22 10.95 3.16
C LEU A 18 -0.34 10.24 4.39
N ILE A 19 -0.86 9.01 4.24
CA ILE A 19 -1.33 8.20 5.38
C ILE A 19 -0.18 7.93 6.35
N ILE A 20 0.99 7.50 5.85
CA ILE A 20 2.17 7.22 6.69
C ILE A 20 2.63 8.46 7.46
N CYS A 21 2.58 9.65 6.87
CA CYS A 21 2.93 10.90 7.56
C CYS A 21 2.01 11.21 8.75
N LEU A 22 0.76 10.74 8.72
CA LEU A 22 -0.20 10.89 9.82
C LEU A 22 0.02 9.87 10.95
N LEU A 23 0.83 8.83 10.72
CA LEU A 23 1.15 7.82 11.73
C LEU A 23 2.27 8.32 12.68
N PRO A 24 2.27 7.81 13.93
CA PRO A 24 3.38 8.04 14.86
C PRO A 24 4.68 7.48 14.30
N GLU A 25 5.83 8.01 14.74
CA GLU A 25 7.16 7.58 14.28
C GLU A 25 7.38 6.06 14.37
N GLN A 26 6.83 5.43 15.41
CA GLN A 26 6.89 4.00 15.64
C GLN A 26 5.50 3.38 15.48
N VAL A 27 5.41 2.36 14.63
CA VAL A 27 4.16 1.69 14.29
C VAL A 27 4.27 0.20 14.64
N PRO A 28 3.38 -0.33 15.49
CA PRO A 28 3.30 -1.76 15.74
C PRO A 28 2.68 -2.47 14.53
N ILE A 29 3.42 -3.40 13.93
CA ILE A 29 2.97 -4.17 12.76
C ILE A 29 2.59 -5.61 13.11
N HIS A 30 2.97 -6.08 14.30
CA HIS A 30 2.60 -7.40 14.79
C HIS A 30 2.27 -7.32 16.28
N PHE A 31 1.14 -7.91 16.64
CA PHE A 31 0.70 -8.09 18.02
C PHE A 31 0.74 -9.57 18.33
N ASN A 32 1.30 -9.93 19.49
CA ASN A 32 1.34 -11.31 19.93
C ASN A 32 -0.05 -11.80 20.41
N SER A 33 -0.14 -13.07 20.80
CA SER A 33 -1.38 -13.69 21.29
C SER A 33 -1.95 -13.03 22.56
N ALA A 34 -1.13 -12.28 23.30
CA ALA A 34 -1.56 -11.51 24.47
C ALA A 34 -1.96 -10.05 24.11
N GLY A 35 -2.01 -9.71 22.81
CA GLY A 35 -2.37 -8.37 22.33
C GLY A 35 -1.28 -7.31 22.52
N LYS A 36 -0.06 -7.69 22.92
CA LYS A 36 1.06 -6.76 23.07
C LYS A 36 1.79 -6.61 21.73
N ALA A 37 2.17 -5.38 21.40
CA ALA A 37 3.01 -5.13 20.24
C ALA A 37 4.38 -5.80 20.43
N ASP A 38 4.72 -6.70 19.52
CA ASP A 38 5.97 -7.48 19.56
C ASP A 38 6.94 -7.01 18.47
N ILE A 39 6.39 -6.55 17.33
CA ILE A 39 7.18 -5.95 16.25
C ILE A 39 6.73 -4.52 16.03
N VAL A 40 7.64 -3.59 16.29
CA VAL A 40 7.47 -2.15 16.09
C VAL A 40 8.52 -1.68 15.09
N VAL A 41 8.08 -0.96 14.06
CA VAL A 41 8.94 -0.46 13.00
C VAL A 41 8.78 1.04 12.83
N ASN A 42 9.74 1.68 12.16
CA ASN A 42 9.54 3.08 11.77
C ASN A 42 8.38 3.19 10.77
N ARG A 43 7.57 4.24 10.88
CA ARG A 43 6.43 4.50 9.98
C ARG A 43 6.77 4.40 8.49
N PHE A 44 7.96 4.79 8.07
CA PHE A 44 8.38 4.74 6.67
C PHE A 44 8.62 3.30 6.15
N CYS A 45 8.79 2.31 7.02
CA CYS A 45 8.85 0.90 6.61
C CYS A 45 7.56 0.44 5.90
N LEU A 46 6.43 1.09 6.18
CA LEU A 46 5.14 0.79 5.55
C LEU A 46 5.13 1.10 4.05
N ILE A 47 6.05 1.92 3.52
CA ILE A 47 6.15 2.19 2.07
C ILE A 47 6.36 0.89 1.27
N ILE A 48 7.01 -0.11 1.87
CA ILE A 48 7.26 -1.43 1.27
C ILE A 48 5.94 -2.14 0.94
N SER A 49 4.81 -1.75 1.56
CA SER A 49 3.50 -2.33 1.27
C SER A 49 2.87 -1.85 -0.03
N LEU A 50 3.41 -0.82 -0.70
CA LEU A 50 2.87 -0.24 -1.95
C LEU A 50 2.58 -1.24 -3.08
N PRO A 51 3.36 -2.32 -3.28
CA PRO A 51 3.05 -3.33 -4.30
C PRO A 51 1.70 -4.04 -4.06
N ILE A 52 1.21 -4.11 -2.82
CA ILE A 52 -0.06 -4.77 -2.48
C ILE A 52 -1.26 -4.06 -3.13
N PRO A 53 -1.53 -2.77 -2.86
CA PRO A 53 -2.64 -2.07 -3.49
C PRO A 53 -2.47 -1.95 -5.02
N TYR A 54 -1.24 -1.81 -5.52
CA TYR A 54 -1.01 -1.81 -6.97
C TYR A 54 -1.33 -3.17 -7.62
N SER A 55 -1.01 -4.28 -6.94
CA SER A 55 -1.37 -5.64 -7.39
C SER A 55 -2.88 -5.85 -7.41
N LEU A 56 -3.61 -5.30 -6.42
CA LEU A 56 -5.07 -5.31 -6.42
C LEU A 56 -5.65 -4.49 -7.59
N TYR A 57 -5.13 -3.29 -7.84
CA TYR A 57 -5.48 -2.50 -9.02
C TYR A 57 -5.29 -3.30 -10.32
N TRP A 58 -4.13 -3.94 -10.46
CA TRP A 58 -3.81 -4.73 -11.64
C TRP A 58 -4.79 -5.89 -11.82
N LYS A 59 -5.00 -6.68 -10.76
CA LYS A 59 -5.83 -7.89 -10.80
C LYS A 59 -7.30 -7.57 -11.10
N TYR A 60 -7.87 -6.56 -10.45
CA TYR A 60 -9.31 -6.32 -10.48
C TYR A 60 -9.76 -5.24 -11.47
N PHE A 61 -8.98 -4.18 -11.67
CA PHE A 61 -9.39 -3.03 -12.48
C PHE A 61 -8.72 -3.03 -13.86
N ARG A 62 -7.41 -3.27 -13.91
CA ARG A 62 -6.68 -3.29 -15.18
C ARG A 62 -7.08 -4.47 -16.07
N ASN A 63 -7.24 -5.67 -15.50
CA ASN A 63 -7.61 -6.86 -16.27
C ASN A 63 -9.07 -6.86 -16.74
N LYS A 64 -10.00 -6.22 -16.01
CA LYS A 64 -11.39 -6.06 -16.50
C LYS A 64 -11.44 -5.19 -17.76
N SER A 65 -10.65 -4.12 -17.83
CA SER A 65 -10.52 -3.28 -19.02
C SER A 65 -10.03 -4.03 -20.27
N LYS A 66 -9.47 -5.25 -20.14
CA LYS A 66 -9.05 -6.09 -21.27
C LYS A 66 -10.03 -7.21 -21.64
N ARG A 67 -11.03 -7.52 -20.81
CA ARG A 67 -11.99 -8.63 -21.03
C ARG A 67 -13.34 -8.18 -21.59
N GLY A 68 -13.59 -6.87 -21.70
CA GLY A 68 -14.83 -6.31 -22.25
C GLY A 68 -14.72 -5.88 -23.71
N HIS A 69 -13.92 -6.59 -24.52
CA HIS A 69 -13.74 -6.34 -25.94
C HIS A 69 -13.86 -7.65 -26.72
#